data_AF-A0AAJ4Y9C6-F1
#
_entry.id   AF-A0AAJ4Y9C6-F1
#
_cell.length_a   1.000
_cell.length_b   1.000
_cell.length_c   1.000
_cell.angle_alpha   90.00
_cell.angle_beta   90.00
_cell.angle_gamma   90.00
#
_symmetry.space_group_name_H-M   'P 1'
#
loop_
_entity.id
_entity.type
_entity.pdbx_description
1 polymer ?
#
loop_
_entity_poly.entity_id
_entity_poly.type
_entity_poly.pdbx_seq_one_letter_code
_entity_poly.pdbx_strand_id
1 'polypeptide(L)'
;MLDLTHLALLGLAGYRGTQLAVHDTILDPARDRIFAWHERRQDSTTRTAAVTLISCVYCMGWWVSGALLATYLLAAGAFDQDPLVVHGVEWLAVAGLAVLLNGLDDMLGRVHA
;
A
#
# COMPACT_ATOMS: atom_id res chain seq x y z
N MET A 1 9.97 -9.83 -15.66
CA MET A 1 8.56 -9.46 -15.95
C MET A 1 7.63 -10.39 -15.20
N LEU A 2 6.77 -9.86 -14.33
CA LEU A 2 5.84 -10.63 -13.49
C LEU A 2 4.88 -11.50 -14.30
N ASP A 3 4.78 -12.78 -13.91
CA ASP A 3 3.70 -13.66 -14.35
C ASP A 3 2.37 -13.27 -13.68
N LEU A 4 1.25 -13.61 -14.34
CA LEU A 4 -0.10 -13.30 -13.91
C LEU A 4 -0.42 -13.85 -12.51
N THR A 5 0.14 -15.02 -12.18
CA THR A 5 0.01 -15.64 -10.86
C THR A 5 0.65 -14.80 -9.77
N HIS A 6 1.87 -14.30 -10.02
CA HIS A 6 2.60 -13.46 -9.07
C HIS A 6 1.92 -12.11 -8.91
N LEU A 7 1.42 -11.52 -9.99
CA LEU A 7 0.62 -10.30 -9.94
C LEU A 7 -0.62 -10.49 -9.06
N ALA A 8 -1.36 -11.59 -9.24
CA ALA A 8 -2.54 -11.89 -8.43
C ALA A 8 -2.21 -12.05 -6.94
N LEU A 9 -1.16 -12.80 -6.61
CA LEU A 9 -0.72 -13.00 -5.23
C LEU A 9 -0.23 -11.70 -4.59
N LEU A 10 0.57 -10.91 -5.30
CA LEU A 10 1.07 -9.63 -4.81
C LEU A 10 -0.05 -8.59 -4.67
N GLY A 11 -1.02 -8.57 -5.58
CA GLY A 11 -2.20 -7.71 -5.48
C GLY A 11 -3.08 -8.07 -4.28
N LEU A 12 -3.31 -9.37 -4.04
CA LEU A 12 -4.03 -9.85 -2.84
C LEU A 12 -3.26 -9.52 -1.55
N ALA A 13 -1.95 -9.71 -1.55
CA ALA A 13 -1.08 -9.34 -0.43
C ALA A 13 -1.09 -7.83 -0.20
N GLY A 14 -1.09 -7.03 -1.27
CA GLY A 14 -1.21 -5.57 -1.23
C GLY A 14 -2.55 -5.13 -0.63
N TYR A 15 -3.66 -5.73 -1.07
CA TYR A 15 -4.99 -5.50 -0.49
C TYR A 15 -4.99 -5.78 1.01
N ARG A 16 -4.56 -6.99 1.43
CA ARG A 16 -4.51 -7.35 2.86
C ARG A 16 -3.55 -6.51 3.67
N GLY A 17 -2.37 -6.21 3.15
CA GLY A 17 -1.39 -5.36 3.81
C GLY A 17 -1.90 -3.94 4.00
N THR A 18 -2.68 -3.42 3.05
CA THR A 18 -3.31 -2.09 3.17
C THR A 18 -4.40 -2.09 4.23
N GLN A 19 -5.24 -3.12 4.25
CA GLN A 19 -6.25 -3.30 5.29
C GLN A 19 -5.62 -3.39 6.69
N LEU A 20 -4.53 -4.15 6.82
CA LEU A 20 -3.73 -4.20 8.06
C LEU A 20 -3.16 -2.83 8.45
N ALA A 21 -2.60 -2.09 7.48
CA ALA A 21 -1.96 -0.81 7.75
C ALA A 21 -2.94 0.30 8.14
N VAL A 22 -4.15 0.29 7.57
CA VAL A 22 -5.09 1.41 7.71
C VAL A 22 -6.25 1.09 8.65
N HIS A 23 -6.79 -0.12 8.58
CA HIS A 23 -8.00 -0.51 9.31
C HIS A 23 -7.74 -1.36 10.55
N ASP A 24 -6.57 -2.00 10.68
CA ASP A 24 -6.29 -2.84 11.83
C ASP A 24 -5.79 -2.02 13.03
N THR A 25 -6.42 -2.27 14.18
CA THR A 25 -6.09 -1.72 15.49
C THR A 25 -4.65 -2.01 15.94
N ILE A 26 -3.99 -3.02 15.36
CA ILE A 26 -2.59 -3.36 15.66
C ILE A 26 -1.66 -2.16 15.41
N LEU A 27 -1.94 -1.32 14.41
CA LEU A 27 -1.14 -0.14 14.11
C LEU A 27 -1.62 1.15 14.79
N ASP A 28 -2.75 1.13 15.52
CA ASP A 28 -3.28 2.31 16.21
C ASP A 28 -2.23 3.00 17.11
N PRO A 29 -1.43 2.31 17.95
CA PRO A 29 -0.45 2.97 18.81
C PRO A 29 0.65 3.70 18.03
N ALA A 30 1.00 3.21 16.84
CA ALA A 30 1.96 3.87 15.97
C ALA A 30 1.32 5.08 15.28
N ARG A 31 0.07 4.95 14.84
CA ARG A 31 -0.71 6.01 14.21
C ARG A 31 -0.93 7.18 15.18
N ASP A 32 -1.30 6.88 16.43
CA ASP A 32 -1.49 7.88 17.49
C ASP A 32 -0.21 8.66 17.80
N ARG A 33 0.96 8.00 17.77
CA ARG A 33 2.25 8.68 17.94
C ARG A 33 2.56 9.62 16.77
N ILE A 34 2.18 9.25 15.55
CA ILE A 34 2.37 10.10 14.37
C ILE A 34 1.43 11.31 14.43
N PHE A 35 0.17 11.11 14.83
CA PHE A 35 -0.77 12.20 15.06
C PHE A 35 -0.30 13.15 16.17
N ALA A 36 0.13 12.63 17.32
CA ALA A 36 0.70 13.44 18.41
C ALA A 36 2.01 14.15 18.01
N TRP A 37 2.78 13.58 17.07
CA TRP A 37 3.92 14.27 16.47
C TRP A 37 3.49 15.39 15.53
N HIS A 38 2.42 15.22 14.75
CA HIS A 38 1.85 16.27 13.90
C HIS A 38 1.28 17.42 14.74
N GLU A 39 0.53 17.13 15.81
CA GLU A 39 -0.05 18.12 16.71
C GLU A 39 0.99 19.06 17.34
N ARG A 40 2.21 18.56 17.59
CA ARG A 40 3.31 19.40 18.09
C ARG A 40 3.77 20.50 17.11
N ARG A 41 3.38 20.44 15.83
CA ARG A 41 3.70 21.46 14.81
C ARG A 41 2.77 21.37 13.60
N GLN A 42 1.52 21.79 13.79
CA GLN A 42 0.45 21.66 12.79
C GLN A 42 0.67 22.45 11.49
N ASP A 43 1.40 23.57 11.53
CA ASP A 43 1.68 24.40 10.34
C ASP A 43 2.74 23.83 9.40
N SER A 44 3.32 22.67 9.72
CA SER A 44 4.39 22.09 8.92
C SER A 44 3.83 21.23 7.79
N THR A 45 3.95 21.72 6.55
CA THR A 45 3.53 21.05 5.31
C THR A 45 4.05 19.62 5.18
N THR A 46 5.28 19.35 5.62
CA THR A 46 5.86 18.00 5.60
C THR A 46 5.17 17.05 6.58
N ARG A 47 4.75 17.53 7.75
CA ARG A 47 4.01 16.70 8.73
C ARG A 47 2.60 16.41 8.24
N THR A 48 1.94 17.39 7.62
CA THR A 48 0.63 17.21 6.98
C THR A 48 0.70 16.18 5.87
N ALA A 49 1.70 16.26 4.99
CA ALA A 49 1.89 15.29 3.91
C ALA A 49 2.09 13.86 4.46
N ALA A 50 2.88 13.69 5.51
CA ALA A 50 3.08 12.38 6.15
C ALA A 50 1.79 11.79 6.73
N VAL A 51 0.99 12.61 7.43
CA VAL A 51 -0.30 12.20 7.98
C VAL A 51 -1.30 11.84 6.87
N THR A 52 -1.37 12.63 5.80
CA THR A 52 -2.21 12.34 4.64
C THR A 52 -1.80 11.02 3.98
N LEU A 53 -0.49 10.75 3.89
CA LEU A 53 0.04 9.52 3.29
C LEU A 53 -0.46 8.28 4.03
N ILE A 54 -0.42 8.30 5.36
CA ILE A 54 -0.80 7.15 6.20
C ILE A 54 -2.31 6.99 6.37
N SER A 55 -3.08 8.07 6.20
CA SER A 55 -4.53 8.08 6.44
C SER A 55 -5.33 7.66 5.22
N CYS A 56 -4.77 7.79 4.01
CA CYS A 56 -5.45 7.43 2.78
C CYS A 56 -5.13 5.99 2.38
N VAL A 57 -6.17 5.13 2.30
CA VAL A 57 -6.07 3.73 1.84
C VAL A 57 -5.36 3.63 0.49
N TYR A 58 -5.63 4.55 -0.44
CA TYR A 58 -4.98 4.54 -1.75
C TYR A 58 -3.50 4.96 -1.69
N CYS A 59 -3.17 5.94 -0.84
CA CYS A 59 -1.78 6.37 -0.65
C CYS A 59 -0.96 5.29 0.05
N MET A 60 -1.49 4.68 1.12
CA MET A 60 -0.79 3.56 1.75
C MET A 60 -0.76 2.33 0.86
N GLY A 61 -1.83 2.04 0.13
CA GLY A 61 -1.87 0.90 -0.80
C GLY A 61 -0.78 0.98 -1.86
N TRP A 62 -0.48 2.19 -2.36
CA TRP A 62 0.67 2.42 -3.23
C TRP A 62 1.99 1.99 -2.58
N TRP A 63 2.27 2.47 -1.36
CA TRP A 63 3.53 2.17 -0.67
C TRP A 63 3.65 0.72 -0.20
N VAL A 64 2.57 0.13 0.30
CA VAL A 64 2.53 -1.29 0.70
C VAL A 64 2.77 -2.18 -0.51
N SER A 65 2.12 -1.90 -1.64
CA SER A 65 2.33 -2.66 -2.88
C SER A 65 3.77 -2.58 -3.37
N GLY A 66 4.39 -1.41 -3.30
CA GLY A 66 5.79 -1.21 -3.64
C GLY A 66 6.75 -1.96 -2.72
N ALA A 67 6.53 -1.87 -1.41
CA ALA A 67 7.34 -2.56 -0.42
C ALA A 67 7.26 -4.08 -0.58
N LEU A 68 6.05 -4.62 -0.84
CA LEU A 68 5.85 -6.04 -1.10
C LEU A 68 6.54 -6.49 -2.40
N LEU A 69 6.37 -5.73 -3.49
CA LEU A 69 7.03 -6.03 -4.76
C LEU A 69 8.55 -6.01 -4.61
N ALA A 70 9.11 -4.96 -4.00
CA ALA A 70 10.54 -4.84 -3.77
C ALA A 70 11.07 -6.00 -2.92
N THR A 71 10.37 -6.34 -1.83
CA THR A 71 10.73 -7.48 -0.97
C THR A 71 10.71 -8.80 -1.75
N TYR A 72 9.68 -9.01 -2.57
CA TYR A 72 9.56 -10.20 -3.40
C TYR A 72 10.70 -10.30 -4.43
N LEU A 73 10.99 -9.21 -5.15
CA LEU A 73 12.06 -9.17 -6.15
C LEU A 73 13.45 -9.37 -5.52
N LEU A 74 13.70 -8.79 -4.35
CA LEU A 74 14.95 -8.96 -3.61
C LEU A 74 15.10 -10.40 -3.10
N ALA A 75 14.05 -10.98 -2.51
CA ALA A 75 14.07 -12.35 -2.01
C ALA A 75 14.19 -13.39 -3.13
N ALA A 76 13.59 -13.12 -4.30
CA ALA A 76 13.68 -13.97 -5.48
C ALA A 76 14.98 -13.78 -6.28
N GLY A 77 15.83 -12.80 -5.93
CA GLY A 77 17.04 -12.47 -6.68
C GLY A 77 16.77 -11.93 -8.10
N ALA A 78 15.59 -11.35 -8.31
CA ALA A 78 15.10 -10.88 -9.60
C ALA A 78 15.24 -9.36 -9.80
N PHE A 79 15.68 -8.62 -8.79
CA PHE A 79 15.73 -7.15 -8.80
C PHE A 79 16.69 -6.56 -9.84
N ASP A 80 17.82 -7.23 -10.11
CA ASP A 80 18.83 -6.75 -11.06
C ASP A 80 18.66 -7.35 -12.47
N GLN A 81 17.62 -8.15 -12.69
CA GLN A 81 17.43 -8.88 -13.96
C GLN A 81 16.72 -8.05 -15.03
N ASP A 82 15.87 -7.11 -14.61
CA ASP A 82 15.09 -6.26 -15.51
C ASP A 82 15.41 -4.76 -15.28
N PRO A 83 15.20 -3.89 -16.27
CA PRO A 83 15.34 -2.45 -16.08
C PRO A 83 14.39 -1.92 -15.01
N LEU A 84 14.86 -0.94 -14.21
CA LEU A 84 14.06 -0.25 -13.19
C LEU A 84 12.69 0.27 -13.70
N VAL A 85 12.62 0.66 -14.97
CA VAL A 85 11.37 1.11 -15.60
C VAL A 85 10.33 -0.02 -15.65
N VAL A 86 10.75 -1.27 -15.88
CA VAL A 86 9.87 -2.44 -15.87
C VAL A 86 9.33 -2.67 -14.46
N HIS A 87 10.17 -2.61 -13.43
CA HIS A 87 9.73 -2.71 -12.04
C HIS A 87 8.78 -1.58 -11.64
N GLY A 88 8.93 -0.38 -12.23
CA GLY A 88 7.96 0.71 -12.07
C GLY A 88 6.57 0.37 -12.64
N VAL A 89 6.52 -0.28 -13.80
CA VAL A 89 5.26 -0.76 -14.39
C VAL A 89 4.67 -1.90 -13.56
N GLU A 90 5.50 -2.81 -13.07
CA GLU A 90 5.08 -3.89 -12.17
C GLU A 90 4.49 -3.35 -10.87
N TRP A 91 5.08 -2.30 -10.29
CA TRP A 91 4.53 -1.63 -9.12
C TRP A 91 3.14 -1.06 -9.42
N LEU A 92 2.99 -0.33 -10.53
CA LEU A 92 1.69 0.19 -10.97
C LEU A 92 0.65 -0.92 -11.13
N ALA A 93 1.04 -2.06 -11.71
CA ALA A 93 0.14 -3.21 -11.89
C ALA A 93 -0.32 -3.79 -10.54
N VAL A 94 0.61 -4.03 -9.60
CA VAL A 94 0.29 -4.56 -8.26
C VAL A 94 -0.61 -3.59 -7.49
N ALA A 95 -0.27 -2.31 -7.49
CA ALA A 95 -1.06 -1.27 -6.82
C ALA A 95 -2.45 -1.13 -7.44
N GLY A 96 -2.56 -1.17 -8.78
CA GLY A 96 -3.83 -1.14 -9.49
C GLY A 96 -4.74 -2.31 -9.13
N LEU A 97 -4.19 -3.52 -9.04
CA LEU A 97 -4.96 -4.69 -8.63
C LEU A 97 -5.42 -4.61 -7.16
N ALA A 98 -4.55 -4.17 -6.26
CA ALA A 98 -4.92 -3.96 -4.85
C ALA A 98 -6.04 -2.91 -4.70
N VAL A 99 -6.00 -1.83 -5.48
CA VAL A 99 -7.04 -0.79 -5.51
C VAL A 99 -8.35 -1.31 -6.08
N LEU A 100 -8.31 -2.10 -7.16
CA LEU A 100 -9.50 -2.74 -7.72
C LEU A 100 -10.21 -3.62 -6.67
N LEU A 101 -9.43 -4.42 -5.92
CA LEU A 101 -9.96 -5.27 -4.86
C LEU A 101 -10.60 -4.48 -3.72
N ASN A 102 -9.96 -3.39 -3.27
CA ASN A 102 -10.56 -2.48 -2.27
C ASN A 102 -11.87 -1.86 -2.77
N GLY A 103 -11.90 -1.39 -4.03
CA GLY A 103 -13.13 -0.83 -4.61
C GLY A 103 -14.27 -1.83 -4.74
N LEU A 104 -13.96 -3.11 -5.02
CA LEU A 104 -14.95 -4.19 -5.03
C LEU A 104 -15.49 -4.49 -3.62
N ASP A 105 -14.62 -4.51 -2.62
CA ASP A 105 -15.00 -4.72 -1.21
C ASP A 105 -15.94 -3.61 -0.72
N ASP A 106 -15.60 -2.36 -1.00
CA ASP A 106 -16.43 -1.18 -0.67
C ASP A 106 -17.82 -1.25 -1.34
N MET A 107 -17.88 -1.70 -2.59
CA MET A 107 -19.15 -1.85 -3.33
C MET A 107 -20.00 -2.98 -2.75
N LEU A 108 -19.41 -4.15 -2.45
CA LEU A 108 -20.11 -5.29 -1.88
C LEU A 108 -20.62 -4.99 -0.46
N GLY A 109 -19.85 -4.27 0.36
CA GLY A 109 -20.26 -3.85 1.70
C GLY A 109 -21.53 -2.98 1.69
N ARG A 110 -21.69 -2.10 0.69
CA ARG A 110 -22.88 -1.24 0.55
C ARG A 110 -24.14 -1.97 0.12
N VAL A 111 -24.01 -3.11 -0.56
CA VAL A 111 -25.17 -3.91 -1.02
C VAL A 111 -25.78 -4.73 0.12
N HIS A 112 -24.99 -5.02 1.17
CA HIS A 112 -25.42 -5.81 2.32
C HIS A 112 -25.81 -4.97 3.55
N ALA A 113 -25.78 -3.64 3.45
CA ALA A 113 -26.15 -2.70 4.52
C ALA A 113 -27.55 -2.12 4.28
#